data_AF-A0A554JKN2-F1
#
_entry.id   AF-A0A554JKN2-F1
#
_cell.length_a   1.000
_cell.length_b   1.000
_cell.length_c   1.000
_cell.angle_alpha   90.00
_cell.angle_beta   90.00
_cell.angle_gamma   90.00
#
_symmetry.space_group_name_H-M   'P 1'
#
loop_
_entity.id
_entity.type
_entity.pdbx_description
1 polymer ?
#
loop_
_entity_poly.entity_id
_entity_poly.type
_entity_poly.pdbx_seq_one_letter_code
_entity_poly.pdbx_strand_id
1 'polypeptide(L)'
;MSHFLKHLALFLLPLIVFFTPATVILFYAGEFYPPQMLGELARGSSRIIVGAAYNNIRSDYQLQETILRQPEVIALGTSRVGGFRAEFFKDPAIFYNDTGTGGVLSNFRHFIEATAVHPPKIIIAGMDAYFFNPEEVAKNNVVERPNPFLTHVP
;
A
#
# COMPACT_ATOMS: atom_id res chain seq x y z
N MET A 1 36.19 17.01 28.39
CA MET A 1 35.42 16.30 27.33
C MET A 1 35.52 14.79 27.41
N SER A 2 36.71 14.18 27.45
CA SER A 2 36.89 12.71 27.47
C SER A 2 36.25 12.02 28.69
N HIS A 3 36.29 12.62 29.87
CA HIS A 3 35.66 12.08 31.06
C HIS A 3 34.14 12.06 30.96
N PHE A 4 33.51 13.12 30.45
CA PHE A 4 32.06 13.16 30.22
C PHE A 4 31.61 12.08 29.24
N LEU A 5 32.32 11.92 28.12
CA LEU A 5 32.02 10.88 27.12
C LEU A 5 32.12 9.46 27.68
N LYS A 6 33.10 9.18 28.56
CA LYS A 6 33.23 7.87 29.22
C LYS A 6 32.06 7.57 30.16
N HIS A 7 31.64 8.55 30.96
CA HIS A 7 30.50 8.38 31.87
C HIS A 7 29.19 8.25 31.09
N LEU A 8 29.02 9.01 30.01
CA LEU A 8 27.88 8.89 29.11
C LEU A 8 27.85 7.51 28.44
N ALA A 9 28.99 7.02 27.95
CA ALA A 9 29.09 5.69 27.36
C ALA A 9 28.76 4.58 28.37
N LEU A 10 29.30 4.67 29.59
CA LEU A 10 29.01 3.70 30.66
C LEU A 10 27.52 3.72 31.06
N PHE A 11 26.91 4.91 31.08
CA PHE A 11 25.48 5.08 31.35
C PHE A 11 24.59 4.49 30.24
N LEU A 12 24.98 4.66 28.97
CA LEU A 12 24.25 4.12 27.82
C LEU A 12 24.52 2.63 27.57
N LEU A 13 25.62 2.07 28.08
CA LEU A 13 26.04 0.69 27.81
C LEU A 13 24.97 -0.36 28.16
N PRO A 14 24.31 -0.33 29.34
CA PRO A 14 23.23 -1.28 29.64
C PRO A 14 22.07 -1.18 28.64
N LEU A 15 21.75 0.03 28.20
CA LEU A 15 20.66 0.30 27.26
C LEU A 15 21.01 -0.26 25.87
N ILE A 16 22.23 -0.02 25.40
CA ILE A 16 22.74 -0.58 24.14
C ILE A 16 22.73 -2.10 24.20
N VAL A 17 23.29 -2.72 25.24
CA VAL A 17 23.33 -4.19 25.38
C VAL A 17 21.92 -4.78 25.39
N PHE A 18 20.96 -4.12 26.03
CA PHE A 18 19.57 -4.58 26.08
C PHE A 18 18.87 -4.50 24.72
N PHE A 19 19.02 -3.39 23.98
CA PHE A 19 18.31 -3.20 22.70
C PHE A 19 19.02 -3.84 21.50
N THR A 20 20.34 -4.06 21.56
CA THR A 20 21.12 -4.58 20.42
C THR A 20 20.56 -5.89 19.85
N PRO A 21 20.25 -6.93 20.64
CA PRO A 21 19.73 -8.18 20.09
C PRO A 21 18.43 -7.98 19.30
N ALA A 22 17.50 -7.17 19.82
CA ALA A 22 16.24 -6.88 19.15
C ALA A 22 16.47 -6.11 17.84
N THR A 23 17.30 -5.07 17.87
CA THR A 23 17.63 -4.28 16.66
C THR A 23 18.30 -5.13 15.59
N VAL A 24 19.22 -6.01 15.97
CA VAL A 24 19.90 -6.93 15.03
C VAL A 24 18.90 -7.89 14.39
N ILE A 25 17.98 -8.47 15.17
CA ILE A 25 16.94 -9.35 14.63
C ILE A 25 16.04 -8.59 13.65
N LEU A 26 15.56 -7.40 14.01
CA LEU A 26 14.72 -6.58 13.13
C LEU A 26 15.45 -6.20 11.83
N PHE A 27 16.75 -5.91 11.92
CA PHE A 27 17.57 -5.59 10.77
C PHE A 27 17.72 -6.76 9.80
N TYR A 28 18.06 -7.95 10.31
CA TYR A 28 18.18 -9.16 9.48
C TYR A 28 16.83 -9.71 8.99
N ALA A 29 15.75 -9.50 9.75
CA ALA A 29 14.39 -9.82 9.32
C ALA A 29 13.88 -8.88 8.20
N GLY A 30 14.54 -7.74 8.01
CA GLY A 30 14.22 -6.79 6.96
C GLY A 30 13.08 -5.81 7.30
N GLU A 31 12.82 -5.58 8.59
CA GLU A 31 11.77 -4.64 9.04
C GLU A 31 12.06 -3.17 8.65
N PHE A 32 13.31 -2.86 8.29
CA PHE A 32 13.71 -1.53 7.81
C PHE A 32 13.72 -1.41 6.28
N TYR A 33 13.30 -2.43 5.54
CA TYR A 33 13.20 -2.33 4.07
C TYR A 33 11.98 -1.46 3.70
N PRO A 34 12.15 -0.44 2.85
CA PRO A 34 11.05 0.35 2.36
C PRO A 34 10.24 -0.46 1.34
N PRO A 35 8.93 -0.19 1.19
CA PRO A 35 8.05 -0.96 0.30
C PRO A 35 8.54 -1.06 -1.15
N GLN A 36 9.25 -0.03 -1.65
CA GLN A 36 9.79 0.02 -3.00
C GLN A 36 10.84 -1.07 -3.25
N MET A 37 11.68 -1.38 -2.25
CA MET A 37 12.67 -2.46 -2.36
C MET A 37 12.01 -3.84 -2.42
N LEU A 38 10.80 -4.01 -1.89
CA LEU A 38 10.11 -5.30 -1.91
C LEU A 38 9.78 -5.74 -3.33
N GLY A 39 9.42 -4.80 -4.21
CA GLY A 39 9.16 -5.09 -5.63
C GLY A 39 10.41 -5.59 -6.33
N GLU A 40 11.55 -4.94 -6.09
CA GLU A 40 12.84 -5.33 -6.66
C GLU A 40 13.28 -6.71 -6.16
N LEU A 41 13.19 -6.94 -4.84
CA LEU A 41 13.50 -8.23 -4.22
C LEU A 41 12.58 -9.34 -4.75
N ALA A 42 11.29 -9.08 -4.95
CA ALA A 42 10.33 -10.05 -5.48
C ALA A 42 10.62 -10.46 -6.94
N ARG A 43 11.26 -9.58 -7.73
CA ARG A 43 11.67 -9.85 -9.11
C ARG A 43 13.03 -10.56 -9.21
N GLY A 44 13.78 -10.62 -8.11
CA GLY A 44 15.05 -11.35 -8.05
C GLY A 44 14.89 -12.86 -8.14
N SER A 45 16.01 -13.59 -8.13
CA SER A 45 16.02 -15.06 -8.17
C SER A 45 15.57 -15.73 -6.87
N SER A 46 15.44 -14.96 -5.79
CA SER A 46 15.17 -15.47 -4.44
C SER A 46 13.70 -15.35 -4.12
N ARG A 47 13.07 -16.45 -3.69
CA ARG A 47 11.71 -16.38 -3.13
C ARG A 47 11.77 -15.65 -1.79
N ILE A 48 11.08 -14.51 -1.70
CA ILE A 48 10.91 -13.76 -0.45
C ILE A 48 9.53 -14.00 0.16
N ILE A 49 9.43 -13.89 1.48
CA ILE A 49 8.16 -13.84 2.20
C ILE A 49 8.10 -12.48 2.89
N VAL A 50 7.02 -11.75 2.63
CA VAL A 50 6.79 -10.45 3.25
C VAL A 50 5.62 -10.59 4.22
N GLY A 51 5.90 -10.38 5.50
CA GLY A 51 4.90 -10.32 6.57
C GLY A 51 4.73 -8.89 7.04
N ALA A 52 3.50 -8.43 7.17
CA ALA A 52 3.19 -7.10 7.68
C ALA A 52 2.69 -7.24 9.12
N ALA A 53 3.55 -6.96 10.11
CA ALA A 53 3.19 -7.08 11.53
C ALA A 53 2.61 -5.79 12.10
N TYR A 54 3.15 -4.63 11.70
CA TYR A 54 2.85 -3.34 12.34
C TYR A 54 2.25 -2.29 11.41
N ASN A 55 2.45 -2.41 10.09
CA ASN A 55 1.96 -1.44 9.11
C ASN A 55 1.27 -2.16 7.94
N ASN A 56 0.25 -1.54 7.34
CA ASN A 56 -0.37 -2.07 6.14
C ASN A 56 0.41 -1.66 4.87
N ILE A 57 1.50 -2.36 4.60
CA ILE A 57 2.35 -2.12 3.41
C ILE A 57 1.70 -2.53 2.08
N ARG A 58 0.58 -3.27 2.13
CA ARG A 58 -0.01 -3.91 0.96
C ARG A 58 -0.45 -2.88 -0.08
N SER A 59 -1.13 -1.83 0.35
CA SER A 59 -1.66 -0.80 -0.54
C SER A 59 -0.53 -0.05 -1.26
N ASP A 60 0.49 0.36 -0.52
CA ASP A 60 1.63 1.07 -1.08
C ASP A 60 2.41 0.17 -2.05
N TYR A 61 2.66 -1.08 -1.66
CA TYR A 61 3.32 -2.06 -2.51
C TYR A 61 2.57 -2.28 -3.83
N GLN A 62 1.26 -2.50 -3.77
CA GLN A 62 0.46 -2.75 -4.98
C GLN A 62 0.39 -1.53 -5.89
N LEU A 63 0.24 -0.32 -5.34
CA LEU A 63 0.28 0.91 -6.14
C LEU A 63 1.64 1.05 -6.85
N GLN A 64 2.75 0.81 -6.14
CA GLN A 64 4.10 0.86 -6.74
C GLN A 64 4.26 -0.20 -7.84
N GLU A 65 3.80 -1.42 -7.61
CA GLU A 65 3.81 -2.47 -8.64
C GLU A 65 2.95 -2.09 -9.85
N THR A 66 1.80 -1.44 -9.64
CA THR A 66 0.97 -0.94 -10.74
C THR A 66 1.70 0.14 -11.56
N ILE A 67 2.34 1.11 -10.91
CA ILE A 67 3.12 2.16 -11.58
C ILE A 67 4.27 1.56 -12.39
N LEU A 68 4.95 0.56 -11.83
CA LEU A 68 6.10 -0.09 -12.47
C LEU A 68 5.70 -1.00 -13.64
N ARG A 69 4.62 -1.78 -13.47
CA ARG A 69 4.18 -2.76 -14.48
C ARG A 69 3.39 -2.10 -15.61
N GLN A 70 2.78 -0.95 -15.36
CA GLN A 70 1.93 -0.23 -16.32
C GLN A 70 0.89 -1.15 -17.00
N PRO A 71 0.11 -1.91 -16.22
CA PRO A 71 -0.85 -2.87 -16.77
C PRO A 71 -1.94 -2.15 -17.57
N GLU A 72 -2.43 -2.78 -18.63
CA GLU A 72 -3.55 -2.22 -19.40
C GLU A 72 -4.89 -2.38 -18.66
N VAL A 73 -5.02 -3.44 -17.86
CA VAL A 73 -6.23 -3.77 -17.10
C VAL A 73 -5.88 -3.94 -15.63
N ILE A 74 -6.64 -3.29 -14.76
CA ILE A 74 -6.50 -3.48 -13.31
C ILE A 74 -7.82 -3.89 -12.67
N ALA A 75 -7.74 -4.67 -11.60
CA ALA A 75 -8.83 -4.81 -10.64
C ALA A 75 -8.52 -3.99 -9.39
N LEU A 76 -9.36 -3.01 -9.09
CA LEU A 76 -9.15 -2.04 -8.01
C LEU A 76 -10.34 -2.07 -7.05
N GLY A 77 -10.09 -2.34 -5.77
CA GLY A 77 -11.16 -2.42 -4.78
C GLY A 77 -10.77 -3.17 -3.51
N THR A 78 -11.80 -3.62 -2.79
CA THR A 78 -11.67 -4.40 -1.56
C THR A 78 -11.42 -5.89 -1.84
N SER A 79 -11.42 -6.72 -0.80
CA SER A 79 -11.26 -8.18 -0.92
C SER A 79 -12.19 -8.85 -1.95
N ARG A 80 -13.32 -8.23 -2.33
CA ARG A 80 -14.24 -8.76 -3.34
C ARG A 80 -13.66 -8.83 -4.75
N VAL A 81 -12.73 -7.94 -5.12
CA VAL A 81 -12.02 -8.02 -6.41
C VAL A 81 -10.80 -8.96 -6.36
N GLY A 82 -10.50 -9.51 -5.18
CA GLY A 82 -9.43 -10.47 -4.99
C GLY A 82 -9.61 -11.78 -5.74
N GLY A 83 -10.78 -12.03 -6.32
CA GLY A 83 -11.07 -13.21 -7.16
C GLY A 83 -10.58 -13.10 -8.61
N PHE A 84 -10.30 -11.90 -9.12
CA PHE A 84 -9.82 -11.75 -10.50
C PHE A 84 -8.40 -12.31 -10.66
N ARG A 85 -8.17 -13.02 -11.76
CA ARG A 85 -6.90 -13.72 -12.07
C ARG A 85 -6.42 -13.27 -13.45
N ALA A 86 -5.10 -13.22 -13.64
CA ALA A 86 -4.50 -12.84 -14.92
C ALA A 86 -4.90 -13.81 -16.04
N GLU A 87 -5.07 -15.08 -15.69
CA GLU A 87 -5.48 -16.16 -16.58
C GLU A 87 -6.91 -16.03 -17.12
N PHE A 88 -7.71 -15.09 -16.61
CA PHE A 88 -9.04 -14.78 -17.16
C PHE A 88 -8.96 -13.91 -18.42
N PHE A 89 -7.80 -13.33 -18.72
CA PHE A 89 -7.57 -12.47 -19.87
C PHE A 89 -6.83 -13.22 -20.99
N LYS A 90 -7.06 -12.80 -22.25
CA LYS A 90 -6.41 -13.41 -23.42
C LYS A 90 -4.89 -13.34 -23.35
N ASP A 91 -4.37 -12.24 -22.83
CA ASP A 91 -2.97 -12.06 -22.49
C ASP A 91 -2.87 -11.79 -20.98
N PRO A 92 -2.32 -12.73 -20.18
CA PRO A 92 -2.17 -12.54 -18.74
C PRO A 92 -1.27 -11.37 -18.35
N ALA A 93 -0.33 -10.96 -19.21
CA ALA A 93 0.64 -9.91 -18.88
C ALA A 93 0.00 -8.51 -18.79
N ILE A 94 -1.17 -8.31 -19.40
CA ILE A 94 -1.86 -7.00 -19.41
C ILE A 94 -2.59 -6.70 -18.10
N PHE A 95 -2.77 -7.70 -17.24
CA PHE A 95 -3.60 -7.61 -16.05
C PHE A 95 -2.78 -7.54 -14.76
N TYR A 96 -3.17 -6.63 -13.86
CA TYR A 96 -2.69 -6.63 -12.49
C TYR A 96 -3.85 -6.54 -11.50
N ASN A 97 -3.81 -7.37 -10.46
CA ASN A 97 -4.82 -7.35 -9.40
C ASN A 97 -4.36 -6.46 -8.24
N ASP A 98 -4.89 -5.24 -8.19
CA ASP A 98 -4.66 -4.25 -7.15
C ASP A 98 -5.73 -4.34 -6.03
N THR A 99 -6.00 -5.57 -5.57
CA THR A 99 -6.88 -5.81 -4.43
C THR A 99 -6.16 -5.43 -3.15
N GLY A 100 -6.58 -4.36 -2.48
CA GLY A 100 -5.99 -3.91 -1.22
C GLY A 100 -5.85 -2.39 -1.15
N THR A 101 -5.73 -1.73 -2.29
CA THR A 101 -5.70 -0.27 -2.38
C THR A 101 -7.09 0.36 -2.27
N GLY A 102 -8.17 -0.28 -2.72
CA GLY A 102 -9.51 0.33 -2.79
C GLY A 102 -10.37 0.26 -1.51
N GLY A 103 -9.80 0.38 -0.30
CA GLY A 103 -10.56 0.26 0.97
C GLY A 103 -11.54 1.40 1.27
N VAL A 104 -11.23 2.63 0.82
CA VAL A 104 -12.04 3.84 0.97
C VAL A 104 -12.06 4.63 -0.34
N LEU A 105 -13.06 5.50 -0.55
CA LEU A 105 -13.26 6.17 -1.85
C LEU A 105 -12.08 7.09 -2.22
N SER A 106 -11.48 7.75 -1.24
CA SER A 106 -10.28 8.56 -1.42
C SER A 106 -9.11 7.76 -2.02
N ASN A 107 -9.01 6.45 -1.75
CA ASN A 107 -7.95 5.63 -2.32
C ASN A 107 -8.11 5.41 -3.83
N PHE A 108 -9.34 5.34 -4.35
CA PHE A 108 -9.58 5.27 -5.79
C PHE A 108 -9.07 6.54 -6.48
N ARG A 109 -9.35 7.70 -5.89
CA ARG A 109 -8.85 8.98 -6.39
C ARG A 109 -7.32 9.03 -6.35
N HIS A 110 -6.73 8.71 -5.20
CA HIS A 110 -5.28 8.68 -5.04
C HIS A 110 -4.60 7.76 -6.07
N PHE A 111 -5.17 6.57 -6.29
CA PHE A 111 -4.68 5.63 -7.28
C PHE A 111 -4.74 6.20 -8.72
N ILE A 112 -5.88 6.79 -9.12
CA ILE A 112 -6.05 7.37 -10.45
C ILE A 112 -5.06 8.52 -10.67
N GLU A 113 -4.88 9.38 -9.67
CA GLU A 113 -3.92 10.48 -9.72
C GLU A 113 -2.46 9.97 -9.81
N ALA A 114 -2.12 8.94 -9.02
CA ALA A 114 -0.77 8.35 -9.01
C ALA A 114 -0.41 7.61 -10.31
N THR A 115 -1.40 7.09 -11.03
CA THR A 115 -1.21 6.39 -12.31
C THR A 115 -1.42 7.28 -13.54
N ALA A 116 -1.71 8.57 -13.37
CA ALA A 116 -2.11 9.46 -14.46
C ALA A 116 -1.09 9.61 -15.61
N VAL A 117 0.21 9.36 -15.34
CA VAL A 117 1.26 9.38 -16.36
C VAL A 117 1.12 8.21 -17.35
N HIS A 118 0.69 7.05 -16.85
CA HIS A 118 0.48 5.82 -17.62
C HIS A 118 -0.83 5.16 -17.18
N PRO A 119 -1.98 5.76 -17.55
CA PRO A 119 -3.26 5.29 -17.04
C PRO A 119 -3.59 3.91 -17.62
N PRO A 120 -4.12 2.97 -16.81
CA PRO A 120 -4.65 1.72 -17.33
C PRO A 120 -5.81 2.02 -18.29
N LYS A 121 -5.94 1.21 -19.35
CA LYS A 121 -7.04 1.33 -20.32
C LYS A 121 -8.37 0.93 -19.70
N ILE A 122 -8.35 -0.03 -18.78
CA ILE A 122 -9.55 -0.58 -18.13
C ILE A 122 -9.32 -0.69 -16.62
N ILE A 123 -10.27 -0.17 -15.84
CA ILE A 123 -10.32 -0.32 -14.39
C ILE A 123 -11.59 -1.12 -14.04
N ILE A 124 -11.41 -2.33 -13.50
CA ILE A 124 -12.48 -3.10 -12.88
C ILE A 124 -12.61 -2.63 -11.44
N ALA A 125 -13.52 -1.68 -11.21
CA ALA A 125 -13.72 -1.07 -9.90
C ALA A 125 -14.70 -1.88 -9.03
N GLY A 126 -14.20 -2.45 -7.94
CA GLY A 126 -15.00 -3.11 -6.91
C GLY A 126 -15.41 -2.15 -5.81
N MET A 127 -16.62 -1.60 -5.90
CA MET A 127 -17.19 -0.73 -4.89
C MET A 127 -18.19 -1.50 -4.02
N ASP A 128 -17.91 -1.60 -2.72
CA ASP A 128 -18.82 -2.23 -1.76
C ASP A 128 -20.02 -1.35 -1.41
N ALA A 129 -21.06 -1.94 -0.82
CA ALA A 129 -22.25 -1.19 -0.42
C ALA A 129 -21.95 -0.06 0.59
N TYR A 130 -20.94 -0.24 1.45
CA TYR A 130 -20.63 0.75 2.49
C TYR A 130 -20.04 2.06 1.93
N PHE A 131 -19.48 2.07 0.71
CA PHE A 131 -19.02 3.31 0.07
C PHE A 131 -20.17 4.30 -0.19
N PHE A 132 -21.41 3.80 -0.23
CA PHE A 132 -22.60 4.59 -0.45
C PHE A 132 -23.30 4.98 0.87
N ASN A 133 -22.94 4.36 1.99
CA ASN A 133 -23.47 4.72 3.31
C ASN A 133 -22.93 6.09 3.75
N PRO A 134 -23.78 7.11 3.98
CA PRO A 134 -23.35 8.44 4.42
C PRO A 134 -22.56 8.44 5.73
N GLU A 135 -22.93 7.59 6.69
CA GLU A 135 -22.25 7.52 7.99
C GLU A 135 -20.82 6.97 7.84
N GLU A 136 -20.65 5.95 7.00
CA GLU A 136 -19.34 5.34 6.76
C GLU A 136 -18.44 6.25 5.91
N VAL A 137 -19.02 7.00 4.98
CA VAL A 137 -18.25 8.00 4.22
C VAL A 137 -17.84 9.18 5.08
N ALA A 138 -18.68 9.65 6.01
CA ALA A 138 -18.31 10.73 6.92
C ALA A 138 -17.15 10.35 7.86
N LYS A 139 -17.06 9.07 8.25
CA LYS A 139 -15.94 8.56 9.07
C LYS A 139 -14.63 8.41 8.28
N ASN A 140 -14.71 8.09 6.99
CA ASN A 140 -13.58 7.57 6.21
C ASN A 140 -13.14 8.46 5.04
N ASN A 141 -13.83 9.56 4.71
CA ASN A 141 -13.45 10.46 3.62
C ASN A 141 -13.26 11.92 4.07
N VAL A 142 -12.21 12.53 3.53
CA VAL A 142 -11.93 13.99 3.47
C VAL A 142 -12.53 14.63 2.21
N VAL A 143 -13.12 13.83 1.31
CA VAL A 143 -13.73 14.31 0.06
C VAL A 143 -15.15 14.77 0.34
N GLU A 144 -15.38 16.09 0.30
CA GLU A 144 -16.71 16.68 0.28
C GLU A 144 -17.53 16.07 -0.85
N ARG A 145 -18.70 15.52 -0.53
CA ARG A 145 -19.64 15.04 -1.56
C ARG A 145 -20.27 16.27 -2.22
N PRO A 146 -20.19 16.41 -3.56
CA PRO A 146 -21.16 17.25 -4.26
C PRO A 146 -22.55 16.69 -3.96
N ASN A 147 -23.47 17.54 -3.51
CA ASN A 147 -24.85 17.11 -3.27
C ASN A 147 -25.48 16.72 -4.62
N PRO A 148 -25.84 15.43 -4.84
CA PRO A 148 -26.39 14.98 -6.11
C PRO A 148 -27.79 15.53 -6.39
N PHE A 149 -28.39 16.22 -5.42
CA PHE A 149 -29.69 16.89 -5.54
C PHE A 149 -29.57 18.41 -5.64
N LEU A 150 -28.36 18.99 -5.68
CA LEU A 150 -28.16 20.44 -5.90
C LEU A 150 -27.90 20.82 -7.37
N THR A 151 -27.84 19.86 -8.29
CA THR A 151 -27.85 20.17 -9.72
C THR A 151 -29.29 20.21 -10.22
N HIS A 152 -29.76 21.44 -10.46
CA HIS A 152 -31.03 21.84 -11.10
C HIS A 152 -32.23 22.00 -10.15
N VAL A 153 -32.25 23.12 -9.45
CA VAL A 153 -33.48 23.92 -9.33
C VAL A 153 -33.34 25.03 -10.39
N PRO A 154 -34.35 25.24 -11.27
CA PRO A 154 -34.25 26.17 -12.40
C PRO A 154 -33.96 27.62 -12.01
#